data_AF-A0A8T2ZC36-F1
#
_entry.id   AF-A0A8T2ZC36-F1
#
_cell.length_a   1.000
_cell.length_b   1.000
_cell.length_c   1.000
_cell.angle_alpha   90.00
_cell.angle_beta   90.00
_cell.angle_gamma   90.00
#
_symmetry.space_group_name_H-M   'P 1'
#
loop_
_entity.id
_entity.type
_entity.pdbx_description
1 polymer ?
#
loop_
_entity_poly.entity_id
_entity_poly.type
_entity_poly.pdbx_seq_one_letter_code
_entity_poly.pdbx_strand_id
1 'polypeptide(L)'
;HYDVKMPCHLILSKLADKCPSAVLAVLDSLVEPLQKTVNFKPKLDAVKQEVDRNEDMIRSALRAIASLNRTSGGDCSLKFKNLMSEISKSPTLWDKYYSIRNE
;
A
#
# COMPACT_ATOMS: atom_id res chain seq x y z
N HIS A 1 -6.90 -6.10 -12.21
CA HIS A 1 -7.71 -7.19 -11.63
C HIS A 1 -7.10 -7.62 -10.29
N TYR A 2 -7.88 -8.26 -9.41
CA TYR A 2 -7.41 -8.68 -8.07
C TYR A 2 -6.19 -9.61 -8.16
N ASP A 3 -6.30 -10.63 -9.00
CA ASP A 3 -5.29 -11.69 -9.19
C ASP A 3 -3.97 -11.19 -9.78
N VAL A 4 -3.95 -9.96 -10.28
CA VAL A 4 -2.73 -9.31 -10.77
C VAL A 4 -2.16 -8.40 -9.69
N LYS A 5 -2.99 -7.55 -9.08
CA LYS A 5 -2.54 -6.55 -8.11
C LYS A 5 -1.94 -7.18 -6.85
N MET A 6 -2.55 -8.25 -6.34
CA MET A 6 -2.08 -8.93 -5.12
C MET A 6 -0.64 -9.46 -5.26
N PRO A 7 -0.31 -10.27 -6.30
CA PRO A 7 1.08 -10.64 -6.57
C PRO A 7 2.00 -9.43 -6.79
N CYS A 8 1.53 -8.37 -7.49
CA CYS A 8 2.34 -7.18 -7.70
C CYS A 8 2.74 -6.48 -6.39
N HIS A 9 1.84 -6.36 -5.41
CA HIS A 9 2.18 -5.77 -4.11
C HIS A 9 3.21 -6.63 -3.35
N LEU A 10 3.06 -7.96 -3.41
CA LEU A 10 4.03 -8.88 -2.79
C LEU A 10 5.41 -8.75 -3.44
N ILE A 11 5.46 -8.75 -4.77
CA ILE A 11 6.70 -8.56 -5.53
C ILE A 11 7.32 -7.20 -5.18
N LEU A 12 6.52 -6.13 -5.15
CA LEU A 12 6.98 -4.80 -4.79
C LEU A 12 7.57 -4.74 -3.38
N SER A 13 6.93 -5.41 -2.41
CA SER A 13 7.45 -5.53 -1.04
C SER A 13 8.82 -6.22 -1.04
N LYS A 14 8.97 -7.33 -1.78
CA LYS A 14 10.25 -8.03 -1.90
C LYS A 14 11.31 -7.21 -2.63
N LEU A 15 10.94 -6.45 -3.66
CA LEU A 15 11.86 -5.57 -4.39
C LEU A 15 12.35 -4.41 -3.52
N ALA A 16 11.51 -3.87 -2.63
CA ALA A 16 11.92 -2.84 -1.69
C ALA A 16 13.09 -3.29 -0.79
N ASP A 17 13.13 -4.58 -0.45
CA ASP A 17 14.22 -5.17 0.35
C ASP A 17 15.43 -5.60 -0.48
N LYS A 18 15.20 -6.16 -1.68
CA LYS A 18 16.27 -6.75 -2.51
C LYS A 18 16.93 -5.74 -3.46
N CYS A 19 16.20 -4.72 -3.87
CA CYS A 19 16.61 -3.75 -4.88
C CYS A 19 16.19 -2.32 -4.49
N PRO A 20 16.58 -1.82 -3.30
CA PRO A 20 16.07 -0.58 -2.74
C PRO A 20 16.30 0.63 -3.66
N SER A 21 17.48 0.76 -4.28
CA SER A 21 17.80 1.87 -5.18
C SER A 21 16.89 1.90 -6.42
N ALA A 22 16.60 0.75 -7.02
CA ALA A 22 15.74 0.67 -8.20
C ALA A 22 14.29 1.04 -7.86
N VAL A 23 13.83 0.65 -6.67
CA VAL A 23 12.48 0.98 -6.19
C VAL A 23 12.36 2.46 -5.84
N LEU A 24 13.36 3.02 -5.16
CA LEU A 24 13.39 4.45 -4.83
C LEU A 24 13.40 5.33 -6.09
N ALA A 25 14.09 4.92 -7.14
CA ALA A 25 14.12 5.63 -8.42
C ALA A 25 12.73 5.76 -9.09
N VAL A 26 11.78 4.87 -8.77
CA VAL A 26 10.43 4.88 -9.33
C VAL A 26 9.34 5.16 -8.30
N LEU A 27 9.70 5.54 -7.07
CA LEU A 27 8.78 5.65 -5.92
C LEU A 27 7.57 6.55 -6.23
N ASP A 28 7.78 7.69 -6.89
CA ASP A 28 6.71 8.63 -7.23
C ASP A 28 5.66 8.06 -8.18
N SER A 29 6.06 7.13 -9.05
CA SER A 29 5.15 6.44 -9.97
C SER A 29 4.28 5.41 -9.26
N LEU A 30 4.75 4.89 -8.11
CA LEU A 30 4.03 3.89 -7.31
C LEU A 30 2.96 4.50 -6.42
N VAL A 31 3.08 5.80 -6.08
CA VAL A 31 2.15 6.47 -5.15
C VAL A 31 0.71 6.41 -5.66
N GLU A 32 0.45 6.82 -6.89
CA GLU A 32 -0.91 6.89 -7.44
C GLU A 32 -1.64 5.52 -7.48
N PRO A 33 -1.04 4.43 -8.00
CA PRO A 33 -1.71 3.13 -8.01
C PRO A 33 -1.94 2.56 -6.61
N LEU A 34 -1.03 2.82 -5.66
CA LEU A 34 -1.20 2.42 -4.26
C LEU A 34 -2.30 3.21 -3.58
N GLN A 35 -2.32 4.54 -3.77
CA GLN A 35 -3.35 5.44 -3.25
C GLN A 35 -4.75 5.06 -3.77
N LYS A 36 -4.88 4.80 -5.07
CA LYS A 36 -6.11 4.30 -5.69
C LYS A 36 -6.60 3.00 -5.06
N THR A 37 -5.68 2.15 -4.62
CA THR A 37 -6.03 0.85 -4.04
C THR A 37 -6.47 0.98 -2.58
N VAL A 38 -5.75 1.75 -1.75
CA VAL A 38 -6.12 1.93 -0.33
C VAL A 38 -7.40 2.76 -0.14
N ASN A 39 -7.71 3.65 -1.09
CA ASN A 39 -8.92 4.48 -1.07
C ASN A 39 -10.11 3.86 -1.82
N PHE A 40 -9.94 2.68 -2.43
CA PHE A 40 -11.03 2.03 -3.15
C PHE A 40 -12.13 1.60 -2.16
N LYS A 41 -13.35 2.04 -2.43
CA LYS A 41 -14.55 1.64 -1.70
C LYS A 41 -15.44 0.80 -2.62
N PRO A 42 -15.79 -0.45 -2.24
CA PRO A 42 -16.80 -1.22 -2.95
C PRO A 42 -18.12 -0.46 -3.01
N LYS A 43 -18.97 -0.83 -3.98
CA LYS A 43 -20.32 -0.29 -4.06
C LYS A 43 -21.14 -0.71 -2.84
N LEU A 44 -22.20 0.04 -2.53
CA LEU A 44 -23.07 -0.24 -1.37
C LEU A 44 -23.80 -1.59 -1.47
N ASP A 45 -24.03 -2.06 -2.70
CA ASP A 45 -24.65 -3.34 -3.04
C ASP A 45 -23.63 -4.47 -3.25
N ALA A 46 -22.34 -4.22 -3.00
CA ALA A 46 -21.30 -5.23 -3.13
C ALA A 46 -21.59 -6.41 -2.18
N VAL A 47 -21.49 -7.62 -2.70
CA VAL A 47 -21.68 -8.81 -1.87
C VAL A 47 -20.52 -8.96 -0.89
N LYS A 48 -20.76 -9.63 0.24
CA LYS A 48 -19.76 -9.81 1.30
C LYS A 48 -18.38 -10.27 0.79
N GLN A 49 -18.36 -11.22 -0.16
CA GLN A 49 -17.13 -11.72 -0.76
C GLN A 49 -16.32 -10.63 -1.49
N GLU A 50 -16.99 -9.67 -2.13
CA GLU A 50 -16.32 -8.55 -2.82
C GLU A 50 -15.72 -7.56 -1.81
N VAL A 51 -16.43 -7.32 -0.71
CA VAL A 51 -15.96 -6.47 0.39
C VAL A 51 -14.74 -7.11 1.05
N ASP A 52 -14.81 -8.39 1.42
CA ASP A 52 -13.70 -9.13 2.03
C ASP A 52 -12.48 -9.15 1.10
N ARG A 53 -12.70 -9.37 -0.21
CA ARG A 53 -11.63 -9.31 -1.22
C ARG A 53 -11.01 -7.92 -1.33
N ASN A 54 -11.80 -6.85 -1.20
CA ASN A 54 -11.25 -5.49 -1.17
C ASN A 54 -10.41 -5.23 0.09
N GLU A 55 -10.87 -5.71 1.25
CA GLU A 55 -10.12 -5.60 2.50
C GLU A 55 -8.75 -6.29 2.42
N ASP A 56 -8.69 -7.48 1.81
CA ASP A 56 -7.43 -8.18 1.54
C ASP A 56 -6.52 -7.39 0.59
N MET A 57 -7.09 -6.79 -0.45
CA MET A 57 -6.35 -5.93 -1.37
C MET A 57 -5.76 -4.71 -0.67
N ILE A 58 -6.53 -4.04 0.20
CA ILE A 58 -6.07 -2.88 0.98
C ILE A 58 -4.91 -3.30 1.88
N ARG A 59 -5.05 -4.41 2.63
CA ARG A 59 -3.96 -4.92 3.48
C ARG A 59 -2.70 -5.25 2.66
N SER A 60 -2.87 -5.85 1.48
CA SER A 60 -1.77 -6.16 0.56
C SER A 60 -1.04 -4.89 0.08
N ALA A 61 -1.77 -3.84 -0.29
CA ALA A 61 -1.18 -2.56 -0.66
C ALA A 61 -0.47 -1.88 0.52
N LEU A 62 -1.05 -1.93 1.73
CA LEU A 62 -0.45 -1.38 2.94
C LEU A 62 0.85 -2.09 3.32
N ARG A 63 0.97 -3.42 3.12
CA ARG A 63 2.23 -4.16 3.28
C ARG A 63 3.33 -3.66 2.33
N ALA A 64 2.97 -3.41 1.07
CA ALA A 64 3.91 -2.83 0.12
C ALA A 64 4.35 -1.43 0.55
N ILE A 65 3.41 -0.57 0.96
CA ILE A 65 3.71 0.78 1.46
C ILE A 65 4.62 0.73 2.70
N ALA A 66 4.37 -0.18 3.64
CA ALA A 66 5.21 -0.35 4.83
C ALA A 66 6.65 -0.73 4.47
N SER A 67 6.82 -1.62 3.49
CA SER A 67 8.13 -2.03 2.99
C SER A 67 8.86 -0.85 2.33
N LEU A 68 8.16 -0.08 1.48
CA LEU A 68 8.71 1.13 0.84
C LEU A 68 9.13 2.20 1.86
N ASN A 69 8.27 2.45 2.86
CA ASN A 69 8.53 3.42 3.91
C ASN A 69 9.77 3.03 4.73
N ARG A 70 9.92 1.73 5.06
CA ARG A 70 11.10 1.20 5.73
C ARG A 70 12.37 1.38 4.89
N THR A 71 12.32 1.03 3.61
CA THR A 71 13.46 1.13 2.70
C THR A 71 13.96 2.56 2.50
N SER A 72 13.05 3.53 2.51
CA SER A 72 13.40 4.93 2.27
C SER A 72 14.16 5.63 3.39
N GLY A 73 14.21 5.04 4.59
CA GLY A 73 14.88 5.66 5.74
C GLY A 73 14.35 7.05 6.15
N GLY A 74 13.16 7.43 5.71
CA GLY A 74 12.58 8.76 5.96
C GLY A 74 12.88 9.81 4.88
N ASP A 75 13.82 9.54 3.97
CA ASP A 75 14.16 10.44 2.85
C ASP A 75 13.35 10.10 1.59
N CYS A 76 12.03 10.18 1.75
CA CYS A 76 11.08 10.00 0.66
C CYS A 76 10.79 11.31 -0.08
N SER A 77 10.35 11.16 -1.33
CA SER A 77 9.72 12.23 -2.09
C SER A 77 8.52 12.83 -1.34
N LEU A 78 8.20 14.10 -1.63
CA LEU A 78 7.03 14.78 -1.07
C LEU A 78 5.74 14.02 -1.38
N LYS A 79 5.64 13.41 -2.56
CA LYS A 79 4.46 12.66 -3.00
C LYS A 79 4.20 11.44 -2.10
N PHE A 80 5.24 10.68 -1.78
CA PHE A 80 5.10 9.54 -0.88
C PHE A 80 4.86 9.96 0.57
N LYS A 81 5.49 11.05 1.03
CA LYS A 81 5.23 11.64 2.35
C LYS A 81 3.75 12.06 2.51
N ASN A 82 3.15 12.62 1.46
CA ASN A 82 1.73 12.97 1.45
C ASN A 82 0.83 11.72 1.55
N LEU A 83 1.14 10.66 0.80
CA LEU A 83 0.43 9.38 0.93
C LEU A 83 0.48 8.83 2.37
N MET A 84 1.66 8.86 2.99
CA MET A 84 1.82 8.44 4.39
C MET A 84 1.00 9.30 5.37
N SER A 85 0.92 10.61 5.11
CA SER A 85 0.07 11.53 5.90
C SER A 85 -1.42 11.24 5.74
N GLU A 86 -1.88 10.89 4.53
CA GLU A 86 -3.26 10.49 4.32
C GLU A 86 -3.61 9.20 5.05
N ILE A 87 -2.72 8.20 5.01
CA ILE A 87 -2.90 6.93 5.72
C ILE A 87 -2.96 7.15 7.22
N SER A 88 -2.11 8.01 7.80
CA SER A 88 -2.12 8.27 9.25
C SER A 88 -3.32 9.09 9.72
N LYS A 89 -3.93 9.90 8.85
CA LYS A 89 -5.16 10.65 9.15
C LYS A 89 -6.42 9.80 9.10
N SER A 90 -6.37 8.63 8.47
CA SER A 90 -7.51 7.71 8.37
C SER A 90 -7.39 6.62 9.44
N PRO A 91 -8.21 6.62 10.51
CA PRO A 91 -8.10 5.63 11.60
C PRO A 91 -8.16 4.19 11.09
N THR A 92 -9.06 3.92 10.14
CA THR A 92 -9.25 2.57 9.59
C THR A 92 -8.04 2.07 8.80
N LEU A 93 -7.36 2.94 8.04
CA LEU A 93 -6.14 2.58 7.33
C LEU A 93 -4.95 2.52 8.28
N TRP A 94 -4.89 3.44 9.25
CA TRP A 94 -3.82 3.50 10.23
C TRP A 94 -3.79 2.27 11.12
N ASP A 95 -4.94 1.80 11.62
CA ASP A 95 -5.03 0.57 12.43
C ASP A 95 -4.51 -0.65 11.67
N LYS A 96 -4.90 -0.78 10.39
CA LYS A 96 -4.41 -1.86 9.51
C LYS A 96 -2.90 -1.73 9.28
N TYR A 97 -2.43 -0.53 8.98
CA TYR A 97 -1.01 -0.26 8.73
C TYR A 97 -0.16 -0.55 9.96
N TYR A 98 -0.64 -0.17 11.15
CA TYR A 98 0.03 -0.45 12.42
C TYR A 98 0.09 -1.95 12.70
N SER A 99 -1.02 -2.67 12.52
CA SER A 99 -1.05 -4.14 12.64
C SER A 99 0.00 -4.80 11.73
N ILE A 100 0.07 -4.37 10.47
CA ILE A 100 1.01 -4.90 9.47
C ILE A 100 2.48 -4.65 9.87
N ARG A 101 2.80 -3.50 10.47
CA ARG A 101 4.17 -3.20 10.90
C ARG A 101 4.66 -4.08 12.06
N ASN A 102 3.74 -4.73 12.76
CA ASN A 102 4.02 -5.62 13.90
C ASN A 102 3.89 -7.10 13.52
N GLU A 103 3.62 -7.43 12.25
CA GLU A 103 3.70 -8.79 11.70
C GLU A 103 5.16 -9.18 11.42
#